data_AF-A0A6P0Z5I7-F1
#
_entry.id   AF-A0A6P0Z5I7-F1
#
_cell.length_a   1.000
_cell.length_b   1.000
_cell.length_c   1.000
_cell.angle_alpha   90.00
_cell.angle_beta   90.00
_cell.angle_gamma   90.00
#
_symmetry.space_group_name_H-M   'P 1'
#
loop_
_entity.id
_entity.type
_entity.pdbx_description
1 polymer ?
#
loop_
_entity_poly.entity_id
_entity_poly.type
_entity_poly.pdbx_seq_one_letter_code
_entity_poly.pdbx_strand_id
1 'polypeptide(L)'
;MTTYTIDLRSVLEMTDDQFYKLCRANPDIKLERNVRGELIIMSPTGGETGNRNIEIAGEFVFWNRQTKLGKLFDSSTCFKLKGGSDRSPDLAWIKQERWYQLTPEQREKFPPITPDFVLEL
;
A
#
# COMPACT_ATOMS: atom_id res chain seq x y z
N MET A 1 13.12 -7.23 -7.80
CA MET A 1 12.55 -5.90 -8.08
C MET A 1 13.65 -4.87 -7.85
N THR A 2 13.90 -3.94 -8.78
CA THR A 2 14.88 -2.87 -8.54
C THR A 2 14.19 -1.73 -7.81
N THR A 3 14.79 -1.26 -6.73
CA THR A 3 14.26 -0.16 -5.92
C THR A 3 15.24 1.01 -5.95
N TYR A 4 14.71 2.21 -6.15
CA TYR A 4 15.48 3.44 -6.06
C TYR A 4 14.97 4.27 -4.90
N THR A 5 15.88 4.88 -4.14
CA THR A 5 15.53 5.77 -3.03
C THR A 5 16.07 7.16 -3.31
N ILE A 6 15.20 8.17 -3.18
CA ILE A 6 15.53 9.57 -3.41
C ILE A 6 15.25 10.34 -2.11
N ASP A 7 16.30 10.97 -1.56
CA ASP A 7 16.15 11.90 -0.44
C ASP A 7 15.87 13.31 -0.96
N LEU A 8 14.62 13.76 -0.80
CA LEU A 8 14.18 15.07 -1.23
C LEU A 8 14.33 16.15 -0.15
N ARG A 9 14.76 15.82 1.07
CA ARG A 9 14.73 16.77 2.20
C ARG A 9 15.63 17.99 2.03
N SER A 10 16.64 17.91 1.17
CA SER A 10 17.47 19.06 0.81
C SER A 10 16.71 20.14 0.00
N VAL A 11 15.57 19.78 -0.60
CA VAL A 11 14.79 20.67 -1.48
C VAL A 11 13.31 20.77 -1.11
N LEU A 12 12.75 19.75 -0.45
CA LEU A 12 11.32 19.65 -0.12
C LEU A 12 11.09 18.72 1.08
N GLU A 13 10.44 19.23 2.12
CA GLU A 13 9.79 18.40 3.14
C GLU A 13 8.34 18.12 2.71
N MET A 14 8.07 16.87 2.33
CA MET A 14 6.79 16.49 1.71
C MET A 14 5.74 16.12 2.76
N THR A 15 4.61 16.84 2.77
CA THR A 15 3.44 16.49 3.60
C THR A 15 2.70 15.27 3.05
N ASP A 16 1.82 14.67 3.85
CA ASP A 16 1.01 13.52 3.41
C ASP A 16 0.12 13.85 2.21
N ASP A 17 -0.49 15.04 2.19
CA ASP A 17 -1.33 15.48 1.06
C ASP A 17 -0.51 15.75 -0.20
N GLN A 18 0.73 16.24 -0.06
CA GLN A 18 1.63 16.40 -1.19
C GLN A 18 2.08 15.04 -1.75
N PHE A 19 2.41 14.10 -0.87
CA PHE A 19 2.74 12.73 -1.27
C PHE A 19 1.57 12.05 -1.99
N TYR A 20 0.35 12.15 -1.44
CA TYR A 20 -0.85 11.65 -2.09
C TYR A 20 -1.04 12.27 -3.48
N LYS A 21 -0.94 13.59 -3.61
CA LYS A 21 -1.05 14.28 -4.92
C LYS A 21 0.03 13.83 -5.91
N LEU A 22 1.26 13.61 -5.45
CA LEU A 22 2.35 13.11 -6.28
C LEU A 22 2.02 11.73 -6.84
N CYS A 23 1.55 10.79 -6.00
CA CYS A 23 1.12 9.48 -6.46
C CYS A 23 -0.04 9.57 -7.44
N ARG A 24 -1.04 10.44 -7.19
CA ARG A 24 -2.18 10.63 -8.10
C ARG A 24 -1.79 11.26 -9.43
N ALA A 25 -0.75 12.09 -9.46
CA ALA A 25 -0.22 12.67 -10.69
C ALA A 25 0.63 11.68 -11.51
N ASN A 26 1.08 10.58 -10.90
CA ASN A 26 1.95 9.57 -11.53
C ASN A 26 1.39 8.15 -11.29
N PRO A 27 0.19 7.83 -11.80
CA PRO A 27 -0.52 6.59 -11.46
C PRO A 27 0.20 5.31 -11.89
N ASP A 28 1.06 5.38 -12.91
CA ASP A 28 1.81 4.24 -13.43
C ASP A 28 3.10 3.95 -12.64
N ILE A 29 3.44 4.79 -11.67
CA ILE A 29 4.64 4.66 -10.85
C ILE A 29 4.24 4.23 -9.43
N LYS A 30 4.72 3.07 -8.99
CA LYS A 30 4.55 2.61 -7.60
C LYS A 30 5.51 3.38 -6.69
N LEU A 31 4.97 4.44 -6.06
CA LEU A 31 5.67 5.31 -5.12
C LEU A 31 5.35 4.94 -3.68
N GLU A 32 6.38 4.83 -2.86
CA GLU A 32 6.31 4.62 -1.40
C GLU A 32 7.15 5.66 -0.67
N ARG A 33 6.98 5.79 0.65
CA ARG A 33 7.76 6.73 1.46
C ARG A 33 8.19 6.08 2.77
N ASN A 34 9.48 6.08 3.09
CA ASN A 34 9.94 5.45 4.33
C ASN A 34 9.78 6.36 5.56
N VAL A 35 10.11 5.83 6.74
CA VAL A 35 10.02 6.56 8.03
C VAL A 35 10.89 7.82 8.11
N ARG A 36 11.89 7.95 7.21
CA ARG A 36 12.74 9.14 7.09
C ARG A 36 12.17 10.19 6.12
N GLY A 37 11.04 9.90 5.47
CA GLY A 37 10.44 10.75 4.44
C GLY A 37 11.06 10.59 3.05
N GLU A 38 11.96 9.62 2.84
CA GLU A 38 12.59 9.39 1.54
C GLU A 38 11.61 8.70 0.58
N LEU A 39 11.62 9.12 -0.69
CA LEU A 39 10.77 8.56 -1.74
C LEU A 39 11.39 7.25 -2.24
N ILE A 40 10.60 6.19 -2.28
CA ILE A 40 10.98 4.89 -2.82
C ILE A 40 10.20 4.68 -4.12
N ILE A 41 10.93 4.39 -5.20
CA ILE A 41 10.38 4.06 -6.50
C ILE A 41 10.55 2.56 -6.71
N MET A 42 9.43 1.86 -6.86
CA MET A 42 9.39 0.42 -7.09
C MET A 42 9.25 0.15 -8.59
N SER A 43 10.12 -0.72 -9.13
CA SER A 43 9.97 -1.19 -10.50
C SER A 43 8.71 -2.08 -10.64
N PRO A 44 8.07 -2.14 -11.81
CA PRO A 44 6.96 -3.05 -12.05
C PRO A 44 7.31 -4.51 -11.74
N THR A 45 6.32 -5.25 -11.25
CA THR A 45 6.44 -6.69 -10.95
C THR A 45 6.58 -7.49 -12.26
N GLY A 46 7.52 -8.44 -12.30
CA GLY A 46 7.70 -9.34 -13.45
C GLY A 46 6.59 -10.40 -13.55
N GLY A 47 6.45 -11.03 -14.73
CA GLY A 47 5.34 -11.94 -15.02
C GLY A 47 5.20 -13.13 -14.07
N GLU A 48 6.30 -13.83 -13.75
CA GLU A 48 6.28 -14.97 -12.83
C GLU A 48 5.84 -14.58 -11.41
N THR A 49 6.41 -13.49 -10.88
CA THR A 49 6.03 -12.96 -9.57
C THR A 49 4.57 -12.50 -9.57
N GLY A 50 4.14 -11.82 -10.63
CA GLY A 50 2.75 -11.38 -10.79
C GLY A 50 1.77 -12.55 -10.85
N ASN A 51 2.11 -13.62 -11.58
CA ASN A 51 1.31 -14.83 -11.67
C ASN A 51 1.18 -15.53 -10.30
N ARG A 52 2.27 -15.64 -9.55
CA ARG A 52 2.21 -16.19 -8.18
C ARG A 52 1.38 -15.30 -7.25
N ASN A 53 1.51 -13.98 -7.36
CA ASN A 53 0.75 -13.06 -6.52
C ASN A 53 -0.74 -13.21 -6.76
N ILE A 54 -1.18 -13.26 -8.03
CA ILE A 54 -2.61 -13.33 -8.33
C ILE A 54 -3.25 -14.65 -7.89
N GLU A 55 -2.53 -15.78 -8.01
CA GLU A 55 -3.01 -17.08 -7.51
C GLU A 55 -3.18 -17.06 -5.99
N ILE A 56 -2.17 -16.57 -5.25
CA ILE A 56 -2.24 -16.43 -3.79
C ILE A 56 -3.36 -15.47 -3.39
N ALA A 57 -3.48 -14.31 -4.06
CA ALA A 57 -4.54 -13.35 -3.79
C ALA A 57 -5.93 -13.96 -4.03
N GLY A 58 -6.09 -14.82 -5.04
CA GLY A 58 -7.31 -15.57 -5.33
C GLY A 58 -7.77 -16.39 -4.12
N GLU A 59 -6.87 -17.18 -3.53
CA GLU A 59 -7.17 -17.99 -2.34
C GLU A 59 -7.63 -17.13 -1.15
N PHE A 60 -6.93 -16.02 -0.89
CA PHE A 60 -7.33 -15.08 0.16
C PHE A 60 -8.72 -14.49 -0.11
N VAL A 61 -9.02 -14.12 -1.36
CA VAL A 61 -10.34 -13.59 -1.74
C VAL A 61 -11.44 -14.61 -1.47
N PHE A 62 -11.23 -15.88 -1.83
CA PHE A 62 -12.21 -16.94 -1.55
C PHE A 62 -12.42 -17.12 -0.04
N TRP A 63 -11.33 -17.25 0.72
CA TRP A 63 -11.40 -17.36 2.17
C TRP A 63 -12.11 -16.17 2.83
N ASN A 64 -11.76 -14.94 2.47
CA ASN A 64 -12.34 -13.74 3.09
C ASN A 64 -13.82 -13.56 2.72
N ARG A 65 -14.25 -13.99 1.52
CA ARG A 65 -15.67 -14.01 1.13
C ARG A 65 -16.49 -15.00 1.96
N GLN A 66 -15.93 -16.17 2.26
CA GLN A 66 -16.59 -17.19 3.07
C GLN A 66 -16.68 -16.78 4.54
N THR A 67 -15.59 -16.28 5.10
CA THR A 67 -15.52 -15.96 6.54
C THR A 67 -16.08 -14.58 6.88
N LYS A 68 -16.07 -13.63 5.93
CA LYS A 68 -16.53 -12.24 6.10
C LYS A 68 -15.88 -11.54 7.30
N LEU A 69 -14.59 -11.82 7.52
CA LEU A 69 -13.85 -11.29 8.67
C LEU A 69 -13.17 -9.94 8.38
N GLY A 70 -13.01 -9.57 7.12
CA GLY A 70 -12.25 -8.35 6.78
C GLY A 70 -12.34 -7.88 5.34
N LYS A 71 -11.38 -7.03 4.98
CA LYS A 71 -11.18 -6.45 3.66
C LYS A 71 -9.79 -6.80 3.14
N LEU A 72 -9.71 -7.16 1.87
CA LEU A 72 -8.46 -7.41 1.15
C LEU A 72 -8.13 -6.24 0.24
N PHE A 73 -6.85 -6.03 0.03
CA PHE A 73 -6.28 -4.97 -0.77
C PHE A 73 -5.15 -5.55 -1.62
N ASP A 74 -5.07 -5.07 -2.86
CA ASP A 74 -4.09 -5.53 -3.83
C ASP A 74 -2.71 -4.87 -3.65
N SER A 75 -1.76 -5.29 -4.49
CA SER A 75 -0.37 -4.83 -4.48
C SER A 75 -0.16 -3.34 -4.81
N SER A 76 -1.22 -2.62 -5.20
CA SER A 76 -1.18 -1.20 -5.53
C SER A 76 -1.65 -0.32 -4.39
N THR A 77 -2.35 -0.90 -3.40
CA THR A 77 -2.94 -0.16 -2.31
C THR A 77 -1.86 0.33 -1.35
N CYS A 78 -1.73 1.66 -1.22
CA CYS A 78 -0.80 2.28 -0.30
C CYS A 78 -1.44 2.54 1.07
N PHE A 79 -0.76 2.14 2.14
CA PHE A 79 -1.15 2.35 3.53
C PHE A 79 -0.21 3.32 4.22
N LYS A 80 -0.79 4.26 4.95
CA LYS A 80 -0.03 5.14 5.85
C LYS A 80 0.11 4.46 7.21
N LEU A 81 1.30 3.93 7.46
CA LEU A 81 1.59 3.13 8.66
C LEU A 81 1.86 4.02 9.89
N LYS A 82 1.54 3.48 11.06
CA LYS A 82 1.93 4.07 12.35
C LYS A 82 3.46 4.15 12.41
N GLY A 83 4.02 5.36 12.38
CA GLY A 83 5.46 5.59 12.29
C GLY A 83 5.90 6.44 11.09
N GLY A 84 4.96 6.82 10.21
CA GLY A 84 5.20 7.83 9.17
C GLY A 84 5.68 7.29 7.83
N SER A 85 5.70 5.97 7.63
CA SER A 85 5.96 5.36 6.33
C SER A 85 4.67 5.05 5.56
N ASP A 86 4.74 5.16 4.24
CA ASP A 86 3.71 4.78 3.29
C ASP A 86 4.20 3.55 2.48
N ARG A 87 3.44 2.45 2.52
CA ARG A 87 3.83 1.14 1.97
C ARG A 87 2.69 0.47 1.21
N SER A 88 3.02 -0.25 0.15
CA SER A 88 2.08 -0.98 -0.70
C SER A 88 2.48 -2.45 -0.79
N PRO A 89 2.14 -3.27 0.23
CA PRO A 89 2.49 -4.69 0.23
C PRO A 89 1.81 -5.45 -0.91
N ASP A 90 2.36 -6.58 -1.33
CA ASP A 90 1.81 -7.37 -2.45
C ASP A 90 0.38 -7.89 -2.18
N LEU A 91 0.03 -8.10 -0.92
CA LEU A 91 -1.33 -8.32 -0.44
C LEU A 91 -1.48 -7.80 1.00
N ALA A 92 -2.59 -7.14 1.30
CA ALA A 92 -2.94 -6.72 2.66
C ALA A 92 -4.35 -7.15 3.03
N TRP A 93 -4.54 -7.48 4.31
CA TRP A 93 -5.84 -7.77 4.91
C TRP A 93 -6.05 -6.97 6.20
N ILE A 94 -7.25 -6.41 6.36
CA ILE A 94 -7.66 -5.65 7.55
C ILE A 94 -8.97 -6.23 8.08
N LYS A 95 -9.04 -6.45 9.40
CA LYS A 95 -10.26 -6.85 10.11
C LYS A 95 -11.39 -5.87 9.84
N GLN A 96 -12.59 -6.41 9.68
CA GLN A 96 -13.76 -5.65 9.27
C GLN A 96 -14.08 -4.50 10.24
N GLU A 97 -14.03 -4.78 11.54
CA GLU A 97 -14.24 -3.78 12.61
C GLU A 97 -13.23 -2.63 12.55
N ARG A 98 -11.96 -2.91 12.27
CA ARG A 98 -10.92 -1.88 12.16
C ARG A 98 -11.09 -1.04 10.90
N TRP A 99 -11.46 -1.66 9.79
CA TRP A 99 -11.71 -0.95 8.54
C TRP A 99 -12.88 0.04 8.66
N TYR A 100 -13.96 -0.36 9.32
CA TYR A 100 -15.15 0.49 9.47
C TYR A 100 -15.04 1.56 10.56
N GLN A 101 -13.95 1.57 11.35
CA GLN A 101 -13.63 2.72 12.22
C GLN A 101 -13.03 3.89 11.45
N LEU A 102 -12.56 3.68 10.21
CA LEU A 102 -12.05 4.75 9.36
C LEU A 102 -13.19 5.60 8.79
N THR A 103 -12.94 6.90 8.68
CA THR A 103 -13.86 7.81 7.99
C THR A 103 -13.95 7.46 6.50
N PRO A 104 -15.01 7.87 5.78
CA PRO A 104 -15.07 7.71 4.33
C PRO A 104 -13.83 8.28 3.59
N GLU A 105 -13.37 9.48 3.96
CA GLU A 105 -12.19 10.10 3.34
C GLU A 105 -10.90 9.29 3.59
N GLN A 106 -10.74 8.75 4.80
CA GLN A 106 -9.59 7.89 5.13
C GLN A 106 -9.59 6.59 4.31
N ARG A 107 -10.76 6.06 3.97
CA ARG A 107 -10.90 4.85 3.14
C ARG A 107 -10.68 5.11 1.66
N GLU A 108 -10.92 6.35 1.20
CA GLU A 108 -10.76 6.75 -0.20
C GLU A 108 -9.32 7.13 -0.57
N LYS A 109 -8.57 7.73 0.37
CA LYS A 109 -7.15 8.04 0.23
C LYS A 109 -6.28 6.84 0.63
N PHE A 110 -5.03 7.07 1.02
CA PHE A 110 -4.17 6.07 1.64
C PHE A 110 -4.63 5.82 3.08
N PRO A 111 -5.15 4.62 3.39
CA PRO A 111 -5.73 4.36 4.69
C PRO A 111 -4.68 4.51 5.80
N PRO A 112 -4.93 5.34 6.84
CA PRO A 112 -4.01 5.58 7.94
C PRO A 112 -4.09 4.45 8.97
N ILE A 113 -3.85 3.22 8.51
CA ILE A 113 -3.99 2.00 9.29
C ILE A 113 -2.93 0.99 8.88
N THR A 114 -2.30 0.35 9.87
CA THR A 114 -1.44 -0.81 9.63
C THR A 114 -2.31 -2.04 9.38
N PRO A 115 -2.15 -2.77 8.25
CA PRO A 115 -2.86 -4.02 8.00
C PRO A 115 -2.72 -5.04 9.14
N ASP A 116 -3.75 -5.87 9.36
CA ASP A 116 -3.69 -6.97 10.32
C ASP A 116 -2.81 -8.13 9.81
N PHE A 117 -2.73 -8.26 8.49
CA PHE A 117 -1.89 -9.22 7.80
C PHE A 117 -1.36 -8.61 6.50
N VAL A 118 -0.11 -8.92 6.18
CA VAL A 118 0.55 -8.57 4.91
C VAL A 118 1.27 -9.79 4.36
N LEU A 119 1.37 -9.87 3.04
CA LEU A 119 2.19 -10.83 2.31
C LEU A 119 3.01 -10.09 1.25
N GLU A 120 4.27 -10.50 1.08
CA GLU A 120 5.23 -9.97 0.10
C GLU A 120 5.89 -11.15 -0.64
N LEU A 121 6.21 -10.97 -1.93
CA LEU A 121 6.83 -11.98 -2.80
C LEU A 121 8.22 -11.59 -3.33
#